data_AF-A0A0A1MVL8-F1
#
_entry.id   AF-A0A0A1MVL8-F1
#
_cell.length_a   1.000
_cell.length_b   1.000
_cell.length_c   1.000
_cell.angle_alpha   90.00
_cell.angle_beta   90.00
_cell.angle_gamma   90.00
#
_symmetry.space_group_name_H-M   'P 1'
#
loop_
_entity.id
_entity.type
_entity.pdbx_description
1 polymer ?
#
loop_
_entity_poly.entity_id
_entity_poly.type
_entity_poly.pdbx_seq_one_letter_code
_entity_poly.pdbx_strand_id
1 'polypeptide(L)' 'MMKKIKQTGVAVLMILFAVIPFLVIYEPLSQAIPALPKYEAPGWFIPAGFISIALIVALSFLLASLSSNGDSGKY' A
#
# COMPACT_ATOMS: atom_id res chain seq x y z
N MET A 1 6.44 19.24 -13.87
CA MET A 1 7.15 17.94 -13.90
C MET A 1 7.34 17.35 -12.48
N MET A 2 7.91 18.11 -11.52
CA MET A 2 8.06 17.67 -10.12
C MET A 2 6.77 17.18 -9.44
N LYS A 3 5.61 17.81 -9.68
CA LYS A 3 4.31 17.36 -9.10
C LYS A 3 3.95 15.94 -9.54
N LYS A 4 4.09 15.63 -10.85
CA LYS A 4 3.81 14.29 -11.39
C LYS A 4 4.77 13.24 -10.82
N ILE A 5 6.06 13.57 -10.69
CA ILE A 5 7.07 12.67 -10.10
C ILE A 5 6.74 12.37 -8.63
N LYS A 6 6.35 13.38 -7.85
CA LYS A 6 5.92 13.18 -6.45
C LYS A 6 4.67 12.29 -6.36
N GLN A 7 3.67 12.50 -7.22
CA GLN A 7 2.45 11.69 -7.26
C GLN A 7 2.76 10.23 -7.65
N THR A 8 3.59 10.00 -8.67
CA THR A 8 4.03 8.66 -9.06
C THR A 8 4.83 7.99 -7.94
N GLY A 9 5.72 8.71 -7.26
CA GLY A 9 6.49 8.18 -6.12
C GLY A 9 5.59 7.71 -4.97
N VAL A 10 4.57 8.50 -4.61
CA VAL A 10 3.60 8.11 -3.57
C VAL A 10 2.80 6.88 -3.99
N ALA A 11 2.34 6.82 -5.25
CA ALA A 11 1.61 5.67 -5.76
C ALA A 11 2.45 4.38 -5.75
N VAL A 12 3.72 4.44 -6.14
CA VAL A 12 4.65 3.30 -6.05
C VAL A 12 4.84 2.86 -4.60
N LEU A 13 5.00 3.80 -3.66
CA LEU A 13 5.11 3.48 -2.23
C LEU A 13 3.86 2.75 -1.70
N MET A 14 2.67 3.19 -2.11
CA MET A 14 1.41 2.54 -1.73
C MET A 14 1.34 1.09 -2.23
N ILE A 15 1.80 0.83 -3.46
CA ILE A 15 1.88 -0.54 -4.02
C ILE A 15 2.87 -1.39 -3.23
N LEU A 16 4.05 -0.85 -2.88
CA LEU A 16 5.03 -1.57 -2.08
C LEU A 16 4.47 -1.94 -0.70
N PHE A 17 3.75 -1.03 -0.05
CA PHE A 17 3.10 -1.33 1.23
C PHE A 17 1.97 -2.35 1.11
N ALA A 18 1.30 -2.45 -0.04
CA ALA A 18 0.23 -3.43 -0.25
C ALA A 18 0.72 -4.88 -0.30
N VAL A 19 2.03 -5.11 -0.52
CA VAL A 19 2.62 -6.46 -0.56
C VAL A 19 2.50 -7.17 0.79
N ILE A 20 2.73 -6.48 1.91
CA ILE A 20 2.70 -7.11 3.23
C ILE A 20 1.27 -7.59 3.59
N PRO A 21 0.22 -6.76 3.50
CA PRO A 21 -1.16 -7.21 3.68
C PRO A 21 -1.55 -8.33 2.73
N PHE A 22 -1.09 -8.28 1.47
CA PHE A 22 -1.34 -9.36 0.52
C PHE A 22 -0.75 -10.69 1.01
N LEU A 23 0.49 -10.69 1.50
CA LEU A 23 1.15 -11.90 2.01
C LEU A 23 0.47 -12.45 3.27
N VAL A 24 -0.05 -11.58 4.14
CA VAL A 24 -0.87 -11.98 5.30
C VAL A 24 -2.11 -12.76 4.86
N ILE A 25 -2.77 -12.33 3.77
CA ILE A 25 -3.94 -13.01 3.22
C ILE A 25 -3.54 -14.26 2.42
N TYR A 26 -2.37 -14.23 1.78
CA TYR A 26 -1.88 -15.32 0.96
C TYR A 26 -1.55 -16.57 1.77
N GLU A 27 -1.03 -16.43 3.00
CA GLU A 27 -0.73 -17.56 3.90
C GLU A 27 -1.92 -18.54 4.06
N PRO A 28 -3.10 -18.13 4.57
CA PRO A 28 -4.23 -19.06 4.72
C PRO A 28 -4.75 -19.59 3.37
N LEU A 29 -4.67 -18.78 2.30
CA LEU A 29 -5.05 -19.22 0.96
C LEU A 29 -4.12 -20.33 0.43
N SER A 30 -2.82 -20.19 0.67
CA SER A 30 -1.81 -21.17 0.27
C SER A 30 -1.95 -22.51 0.99
N GLN A 31 -2.50 -22.49 2.20
CA GLN A 31 -2.81 -23.70 2.96
C GLN A 31 -4.15 -24.33 2.54
N ALA A 32 -5.12 -23.52 2.10
CA ALA A 32 -6.43 -24.00 1.67
C ALA A 32 -6.47 -24.55 0.23
N ILE A 33 -5.61 -24.02 -0.67
CA ILE A 33 -5.63 -24.35 -2.10
C ILE A 33 -4.37 -25.15 -2.46
N PRO A 34 -4.50 -26.45 -2.77
CA PRO A 34 -3.34 -27.32 -3.06
C PRO A 34 -2.52 -26.91 -4.29
N ALA A 35 -3.10 -26.13 -5.21
CA ALA A 35 -2.42 -25.64 -6.41
C ALA A 35 -1.50 -24.44 -6.14
N LEU A 36 -1.58 -23.81 -4.96
CA LEU A 36 -0.76 -22.66 -4.62
C LEU A 36 0.55 -23.10 -3.92
N PRO A 37 1.68 -22.42 -4.22
CA PRO A 37 2.90 -22.59 -3.44
C PRO A 37 2.66 -22.34 -1.95
N LYS A 38 3.05 -23.31 -1.11
CA LYS A 38 2.97 -23.17 0.35
C LYS A 38 3.76 -21.95 0.81
N TYR A 39 3.16 -21.16 1.68
CA TYR A 39 3.77 -20.00 2.28
C TYR A 39 3.40 -19.93 3.75
N GLU A 40 4.40 -19.65 4.58
CA GLU A 40 4.24 -19.39 6.01
C GLU A 40 4.74 -17.98 6.27
N ALA A 41 3.86 -17.13 6.79
CA ALA A 41 4.19 -15.76 7.12
C ALA A 41 4.85 -15.72 8.50
N PRO A 42 5.90 -14.91 8.70
CA PRO A 42 6.42 -14.63 10.02
C PRO A 42 5.33 -14.07 10.93
N GLY A 43 5.30 -14.43 12.22
CA GLY A 43 4.23 -13.98 13.14
C GLY A 43 4.06 -12.45 13.28
N TRP A 44 5.07 -11.66 12.91
CA TRP A 44 5.01 -10.19 12.90
C TRP A 44 4.34 -9.62 11.63
N PHE A 45 3.99 -10.44 10.64
CA PHE A 45 3.34 -9.99 9.41
C PHE A 45 1.94 -9.44 9.65
N ILE A 46 1.17 -10.01 10.57
CA ILE A 46 -0.17 -9.52 10.90
C ILE A 46 -0.11 -8.05 11.38
N PRO A 47 0.65 -7.71 12.45
CA PRO A 47 0.75 -6.31 12.88
C PRO A 47 1.42 -5.42 11.82
N ALA A 48 2.41 -5.92 11.07
CA ALA A 48 3.01 -5.16 9.98
C ALA A 48 2.01 -4.85 8.86
N GLY A 49 1.12 -5.78 8.52
CA GLY A 49 0.06 -5.60 7.53
C GLY A 49 -0.90 -4.48 7.93
N PHE A 50 -1.33 -4.45 9.21
CA PHE A 50 -2.15 -3.34 9.72
C PHE A 50 -1.43 -1.99 9.64
N ILE A 51 -0.14 -1.95 10.01
CA ILE A 51 0.68 -0.73 9.90
C ILE A 51 0.78 -0.28 8.44
N SER A 52 1.02 -1.21 7.51
CA SER A 52 1.08 -0.92 6.07
C SER A 52 -0.24 -0.34 5.55
N ILE A 53 -1.39 -0.87 5.97
CA ILE A 53 -2.70 -0.31 5.61
C ILE A 53 -2.87 1.11 6.16
N ALA A 54 -2.52 1.35 7.42
CA ALA A 54 -2.60 2.68 8.02
C ALA A 54 -1.72 3.70 7.27
N LEU A 55 -0.51 3.30 6.85
CA LEU A 55 0.38 4.12 6.03
C LEU A 55 -0.19 4.39 4.64
N ILE A 56 -0.81 3.40 3.99
CA ILE A 56 -1.49 3.59 2.70
C ILE A 56 -2.61 4.61 2.84
N VAL A 57 -3.41 4.54 3.91
CA VAL A 57 -4.49 5.51 4.19
C VAL A 57 -3.91 6.91 4.40
N ALA A 58 -2.85 7.05 5.21
CA ALA A 58 -2.18 8.34 5.42
C ALA A 58 -1.60 8.92 4.11
N LEU A 59 -0.95 8.08 3.29
CA LEU A 59 -0.44 8.46 1.97
C LEU A 59 -1.56 8.87 1.01
N SER A 60 -2.74 8.26 1.11
CA SER A 60 -3.91 8.63 0.31
C SER A 60 -4.39 10.05 0.64
N PHE A 61 -4.45 10.41 1.93
CA PHE A 61 -4.76 11.77 2.36
C PHE A 61 -3.69 12.77 1.91
N LEU A 62 -2.41 12.42 2.03
CA LEU A 62 -1.30 13.25 1.55
C LEU A 62 -1.41 13.49 0.03
N LEU A 63 -1.71 12.44 -0.74
CA LEU A 63 -1.90 12.54 -2.19
C LEU A 63 -3.09 13.43 -2.55
N ALA A 64 -4.21 13.30 -1.83
CA ALA A 64 -5.39 14.14 -2.01
C ALA A 64 -5.10 15.62 -1.72
N SER A 65 -4.39 15.92 -0.62
CA SER A 65 -3.95 17.27 -0.27
C SER A 65 -3.00 17.85 -1.33
N LEU A 66 -2.00 17.10 -1.77
CA LEU A 66 -1.07 17.53 -2.83
C LEU A 66 -1.76 17.74 -4.18
N SER A 67 -2.84 16.99 -4.46
CA SER A 67 -3.66 17.20 -5.64
C SER A 67 -4.42 18.52 -5.54
N SER A 68 -5.14 18.73 -4.44
CA SER A 68 -5.97 19.91 -4.14
C SER A 68 -5.18 21.22 -4.07
N ASN A 69 -4.00 21.23 -3.43
CA ASN A 69 -3.17 22.44 -3.29
C ASN A 69 -2.58 22.97 -4.61
N GLY A 70 -2.67 22.21 -5.71
CA GLY A 70 -2.23 22.71 -7.02
C GLY A 70 -3.36 23.22 -7.91
N ASP A 71 -4.60 23.27 -7.41
CA ASP A 71 -5.78 23.76 -8.15
C ASP A 71 -6.19 25.18 -7.71
N SER A 72 -5.82 25.59 -6.50
CA SER A 72 -6.08 26.91 -5.92
C SER A 72 -5.24 28.07 -6.50
N GLY A 73 -4.41 27.81 -7.51
CA GLY A 73 -3.58 28.82 -8.19
C GLY A 73 -4.05 29.21 -9.60
N LYS A 74 -5.27 28.84 -9.99
CA LYS A 74 -5.85 29.14 -11.30
C LYS A 74 -7.18 29.89 -11.21
N TYR A 75 -7.21 30.98 -10.48
CA TYR A 75 -8.20 32.06 -10.66
C TYR A 75 -7.53 33.40 -10.38
#